data_AF-A0A897NM08-F1
#
_entry.id   AF-A0A897NM08-F1
#
_cell.length_a   1.000
_cell.length_b   1.000
_cell.length_c   1.000
_cell.angle_alpha   90.00
_cell.angle_beta   90.00
_cell.angle_gamma   90.00
#
_symmetry.space_group_name_H-M   'P 1'
#
loop_
_entity.id
_entity.type
_entity.pdbx_description
1 polymer ?
#
loop_
_entity_poly.entity_id
_entity_poly.type
_entity_poly.pdbx_seq_one_letter_code
_entity_poly.pdbx_strand_id
1 'polypeptide(L)'
;MSSKRDFSPIQSDLEQVYEQYQQQHLYEELDDIADQMEETLLQCVIANNLFERSLSVNQKAKDTVEAAQAAVQNDDVHRLEDLLPEVETRVDEEETRINNEIQESRIEMHETVRAMRGLNEEIQVYNQGRLRGLETLLDDWSWKQHVYTEENNSYEERYNEAEEFATDMRSVFDDAKQAIGGEFTGQEIESLVDNLLNEGGVSFTELSPEQIQALADSEISSYLHLSLG
;
A
#
# COMPACT_ATOMS: atom_id res chain seq x y z
N MET A 1 -51.25 -53.22 -0.02
CA MET A 1 -50.42 -52.69 1.08
C MET A 1 -49.21 -52.03 0.45
N SER A 2 -49.18 -50.69 0.42
CA SER A 2 -48.06 -49.93 -0.16
C SER A 2 -47.16 -49.53 0.99
N SER A 3 -46.01 -50.19 1.14
CA SER A 3 -44.96 -49.74 2.06
C SER A 3 -44.41 -48.43 1.53
N LYS A 4 -44.85 -47.30 2.10
CA LYS A 4 -44.10 -46.05 2.01
C LYS A 4 -42.73 -46.34 2.60
N ARG A 5 -41.70 -46.33 1.76
CA ARG A 5 -40.31 -46.39 2.24
C ARG A 5 -40.10 -45.13 3.07
N ASP A 6 -39.69 -45.34 4.31
CA ASP A 6 -39.36 -44.27 5.23
C ASP A 6 -37.98 -43.72 4.83
N PHE A 7 -37.99 -42.61 4.09
CA PHE A 7 -36.78 -41.94 3.61
C PHE A 7 -36.23 -40.94 4.64
N SER A 8 -36.87 -40.79 5.81
CA SER A 8 -36.45 -39.87 6.85
C SER A 8 -34.98 -40.02 7.30
N PRO A 9 -34.39 -41.23 7.39
CA PRO A 9 -32.96 -41.37 7.69
C PRO A 9 -32.07 -40.78 6.60
N ILE A 10 -32.39 -41.05 5.32
CA ILE A 10 -31.63 -40.54 4.17
C ILE A 10 -31.81 -39.02 4.01
N GLN A 11 -32.99 -38.48 4.35
CA GLN A 11 -33.23 -37.04 4.37
C GLN A 11 -32.42 -36.36 5.48
N SER A 12 -32.40 -36.92 6.69
CA SER A 12 -31.58 -36.40 7.79
C SER A 12 -30.08 -36.47 7.49
N ASP A 13 -29.61 -37.55 6.86
CA ASP A 13 -28.21 -37.69 6.45
C ASP A 13 -27.85 -36.66 5.35
N LEU A 14 -28.78 -36.37 4.44
CA LEU A 14 -28.57 -35.41 3.35
C LEU A 14 -28.64 -33.96 3.83
N GLU A 15 -29.49 -33.66 4.81
CA GLU A 15 -29.53 -32.37 5.50
C GLU A 15 -28.23 -32.11 6.27
N GLN A 16 -27.70 -33.10 7.01
CA GLN A 16 -26.40 -32.96 7.69
C GLN A 16 -25.24 -32.72 6.72
N VAL A 17 -25.18 -33.44 5.60
CA VAL A 17 -24.14 -33.23 4.58
C VAL A 17 -24.26 -31.84 3.96
N TYR A 18 -25.48 -31.35 3.76
CA TYR A 18 -25.72 -30.01 3.23
C TYR A 18 -25.29 -28.92 4.22
N GLU A 19 -25.68 -29.04 5.50
CA GLU A 19 -25.26 -28.13 6.58
C GLU A 19 -23.73 -28.09 6.73
N GLN A 20 -23.07 -29.25 6.67
CA GLN A 20 -21.61 -29.33 6.75
C GLN A 20 -20.92 -28.65 5.55
N TYR A 21 -21.47 -28.81 4.35
CA TYR A 21 -20.95 -28.15 3.16
C TYR A 21 -21.13 -26.63 3.22
N GLN A 22 -22.29 -26.15 3.70
CA GLN A 22 -22.54 -24.72 3.89
C GLN A 22 -21.59 -24.11 4.91
N GLN A 23 -21.38 -24.78 6.05
CA GLN A 23 -20.41 -24.34 7.05
C GLN A 23 -19.00 -24.22 6.46
N GLN A 24 -18.56 -25.22 5.72
CA GLN A 24 -17.24 -25.19 5.08
C GLN A 24 -17.10 -23.99 4.12
N HIS A 25 -18.11 -23.75 3.28
CA HIS A 25 -18.10 -22.62 2.34
C HIS A 25 -18.00 -21.27 3.04
N LEU A 26 -18.76 -21.06 4.13
CA LEU A 26 -18.72 -19.82 4.91
C LEU A 26 -17.36 -19.58 5.55
N TYR A 27 -16.67 -20.65 5.98
CA TYR A 27 -15.31 -20.52 6.50
C TYR A 27 -14.28 -20.24 5.42
N GLU A 28 -14.42 -20.81 4.22
CA GLU A 28 -13.56 -20.51 3.07
C GLU A 28 -13.69 -19.03 2.66
N GLU A 29 -14.91 -18.51 2.54
CA GLU A 29 -15.15 -17.09 2.24
C GLU A 29 -14.62 -16.16 3.33
N LEU A 30 -14.71 -16.56 4.61
CA LEU A 30 -14.14 -15.77 5.70
C LEU A 30 -12.60 -15.75 5.67
N ASP A 31 -11.97 -16.84 5.25
CA ASP A 31 -10.51 -16.94 5.08
C ASP A 31 -10.04 -15.98 3.99
N ASP A 32 -10.72 -15.95 2.84
CA ASP A 32 -10.44 -15.01 1.75
C ASP A 32 -10.57 -13.54 2.20
N ILE A 33 -11.63 -13.22 2.95
CA ILE A 33 -11.84 -11.89 3.54
C ILE A 33 -10.72 -11.54 4.53
N ALA A 34 -10.31 -12.50 5.36
CA ALA A 34 -9.26 -12.30 6.36
C ALA A 34 -7.91 -12.00 5.69
N ASP A 35 -7.57 -12.74 4.63
CA ASP A 35 -6.37 -12.52 3.81
C ASP A 35 -6.38 -11.12 3.18
N GLN A 36 -7.50 -10.71 2.57
CA GLN A 36 -7.65 -9.38 1.98
C GLN A 36 -7.52 -8.26 3.03
N MET A 37 -8.11 -8.45 4.21
CA MET A 37 -7.96 -7.50 5.32
C MET A 37 -6.53 -7.42 5.84
N GLU A 38 -5.87 -8.57 6.00
CA GLU A 38 -4.46 -8.61 6.39
C GLU A 38 -3.61 -7.81 5.40
N GLU A 39 -3.74 -8.09 4.10
CA GLU A 39 -3.01 -7.37 3.07
C GLU A 39 -3.27 -5.87 3.13
N THR A 40 -4.54 -5.47 3.31
CA THR A 40 -4.95 -4.07 3.43
C THR A 40 -4.30 -3.39 4.64
N LEU A 41 -4.23 -4.07 5.79
CA LEU A 41 -3.60 -3.55 6.99
C LEU A 41 -2.08 -3.42 6.83
N LEU A 42 -1.42 -4.41 6.24
CA LEU A 42 0.02 -4.36 5.96
C LEU A 42 0.35 -3.22 4.99
N GLN A 43 -0.47 -3.01 3.97
CA GLN A 43 -0.34 -1.86 3.08
C GLN A 43 -0.49 -0.52 3.81
N CYS A 44 -1.44 -0.39 4.74
CA CYS A 44 -1.55 0.81 5.58
C CYS A 44 -0.26 1.05 6.38
N VAL A 45 0.33 0.02 6.98
CA VAL A 45 1.58 0.14 7.74
C VAL A 45 2.70 0.64 6.84
N ILE A 46 2.85 0.05 5.66
CA ILE A 46 3.89 0.45 4.72
C ILE A 46 3.68 1.88 4.27
N ALA A 47 2.47 2.23 3.86
CA ALA A 47 2.16 3.56 3.37
C ALA A 47 2.30 4.64 4.45
N ASN A 48 1.93 4.36 5.69
CA ASN A 48 2.06 5.30 6.79
C ASN A 48 3.52 5.60 7.11
N ASN A 49 4.38 4.58 7.10
CA ASN A 49 5.81 4.75 7.40
C ASN A 49 6.59 5.29 6.21
N LEU A 50 6.28 4.87 4.98
CA LEU A 50 6.96 5.31 3.77
C LEU A 50 6.54 6.73 3.35
N PHE A 51 5.23 7.02 3.34
CA PHE A 51 4.70 8.29 2.84
C PHE A 51 4.34 9.29 3.94
N GLU A 52 4.55 8.94 5.21
CA GLU A 52 4.15 9.75 6.37
C GLU A 52 2.65 10.11 6.36
N ARG A 53 1.83 9.17 5.90
CA ARG A 53 0.36 9.29 5.89
C ARG A 53 -0.24 8.70 7.17
N SER A 54 -1.54 8.93 7.36
CA SER A 54 -2.32 8.40 8.48
C SER A 54 -3.51 7.58 7.99
N LEU A 55 -3.21 6.60 7.12
CA LEU A 55 -4.16 5.62 6.62
C LEU A 55 -4.56 4.67 7.75
N SER A 56 -5.87 4.43 7.84
CA SER A 56 -6.41 3.42 8.72
C SER A 56 -7.73 2.90 8.18
N VAL A 57 -8.08 1.67 8.52
CA VAL A 57 -9.38 1.08 8.21
C VAL A 57 -10.48 1.80 8.99
N ASN A 58 -11.58 2.13 8.32
CA ASN A 58 -12.70 2.83 8.91
C ASN A 58 -13.38 2.02 10.04
N GLN A 59 -13.89 2.74 11.04
CA GLN A 59 -14.52 2.12 12.20
C GLN A 59 -15.67 1.19 11.84
N LYS A 60 -16.46 1.54 10.81
CA LYS A 60 -17.58 0.72 10.36
C LYS A 60 -17.13 -0.66 9.87
N ALA A 61 -16.05 -0.73 9.10
CA ALA A 61 -15.51 -2.00 8.63
C ALA A 61 -14.99 -2.85 9.81
N LYS A 62 -14.32 -2.21 10.79
CA LYS A 62 -13.90 -2.87 12.03
C LYS A 62 -15.08 -3.45 12.80
N ASP A 63 -16.13 -2.66 13.01
CA ASP A 63 -17.33 -3.08 13.74
C ASP A 63 -18.02 -4.28 13.05
N THR A 64 -18.08 -4.28 11.71
CA THR A 64 -18.67 -5.37 10.92
C THR A 64 -17.85 -6.66 11.04
N VAL A 65 -16.52 -6.57 10.99
CA VAL A 65 -15.61 -7.72 11.13
C VAL A 65 -15.64 -8.28 12.56
N GLU A 66 -15.66 -7.41 13.58
CA GLU A 66 -15.83 -7.81 14.97
C GLU A 66 -17.16 -8.56 15.19
N ALA A 67 -18.24 -8.14 14.52
CA ALA A 67 -19.52 -8.83 14.58
C ALA A 67 -19.47 -10.23 13.94
N ALA A 68 -18.76 -10.39 12.81
CA ALA A 68 -18.55 -11.68 12.17
C ALA A 68 -17.66 -12.59 13.01
N GLN A 69 -16.58 -12.07 13.58
CA GLN A 69 -15.72 -12.79 14.51
C GLN A 69 -16.51 -13.30 15.73
N ALA A 70 -17.39 -12.47 16.29
CA ALA A 70 -18.26 -12.88 17.38
C ALA A 70 -19.23 -14.00 16.96
N ALA A 71 -19.74 -14.01 15.72
CA ALA A 71 -20.58 -15.09 15.22
C ALA A 71 -19.80 -16.42 15.14
N VAL A 72 -18.57 -16.38 14.62
CA VAL A 72 -17.67 -17.55 14.57
C VAL A 72 -17.37 -18.09 15.98
N GLN A 73 -17.03 -17.22 16.93
CA GLN A 73 -16.71 -17.63 18.31
C GLN A 73 -17.88 -18.28 19.05
N ASN A 74 -19.11 -17.92 18.68
CA ASN A 74 -20.34 -18.46 19.28
C ASN A 74 -20.92 -19.65 18.49
N ASP A 75 -20.23 -20.13 17.45
CA ASP A 75 -20.72 -21.20 16.56
C ASP A 75 -22.10 -20.87 15.92
N ASP A 76 -22.35 -19.58 15.68
CA ASP A 76 -23.62 -19.06 15.15
C ASP A 76 -23.54 -18.91 13.62
N VAL A 77 -23.68 -20.05 12.93
CA VAL A 77 -23.55 -20.16 11.47
C VAL A 77 -24.57 -19.31 10.73
N HIS A 78 -25.82 -19.24 11.21
CA HIS A 78 -26.86 -18.44 10.57
C HIS A 78 -26.55 -16.94 10.65
N ARG A 79 -26.07 -16.47 11.80
CA ARG A 79 -25.63 -15.09 11.93
C ARG A 79 -24.42 -14.79 11.05
N LEU A 80 -23.49 -15.74 10.92
CA LEU A 80 -22.34 -15.59 10.03
C LEU A 80 -22.79 -15.45 8.57
N GLU A 81 -23.70 -16.32 8.10
CA GLU A 81 -24.29 -16.27 6.76
C GLU A 81 -24.96 -14.91 6.46
N ASP A 82 -25.68 -14.34 7.43
CA ASP A 82 -26.32 -13.03 7.29
C ASP A 82 -25.31 -11.86 7.26
N LEU A 83 -24.18 -11.98 7.97
CA LEU A 83 -23.18 -10.91 8.10
C LEU A 83 -22.18 -10.89 6.96
N LEU A 84 -21.83 -12.06 6.42
CA LEU A 84 -20.70 -12.23 5.50
C LEU A 84 -20.76 -11.33 4.26
N PRO A 85 -21.90 -11.15 3.57
CA PRO A 85 -21.97 -10.24 2.42
C PRO A 85 -21.71 -8.77 2.78
N GLU A 86 -22.09 -8.34 4.00
CA GLU A 86 -21.77 -6.99 4.46
C GLU A 86 -20.28 -6.88 4.81
N VAL A 87 -19.68 -7.91 5.42
CA VAL A 87 -18.24 -7.94 5.71
C VAL A 87 -17.44 -7.82 4.42
N GLU A 88 -17.71 -8.66 3.43
CA GLU A 88 -17.08 -8.66 2.11
C GLU A 88 -17.15 -7.26 1.47
N THR A 89 -18.37 -6.71 1.37
CA THR A 89 -18.58 -5.37 0.80
C THR A 89 -17.75 -4.30 1.53
N ARG A 90 -17.68 -4.35 2.86
CA ARG A 90 -16.94 -3.35 3.65
C ARG A 90 -15.43 -3.49 3.48
N VAL A 91 -14.93 -4.72 3.43
CA VAL A 91 -13.50 -4.98 3.22
C VAL A 91 -13.08 -4.54 1.83
N ASP A 92 -13.88 -4.85 0.80
CA ASP A 92 -13.67 -4.39 -0.59
C ASP A 92 -13.65 -2.86 -0.71
N GLU A 93 -14.62 -2.19 -0.08
CA GLU A 93 -14.69 -0.73 -0.04
C GLU A 93 -13.43 -0.11 0.59
N GLU A 94 -12.95 -0.70 1.69
CA GLU A 94 -11.76 -0.23 2.39
C GLU A 94 -10.48 -0.50 1.62
N GLU A 95 -10.33 -1.70 1.04
CA GLU A 95 -9.19 -2.04 0.19
C GLU A 95 -9.10 -1.07 -0.99
N THR A 96 -10.21 -0.85 -1.68
CA THR A 96 -10.29 0.09 -2.81
C THR A 96 -9.89 1.49 -2.39
N ARG A 97 -10.43 1.99 -1.27
CA ARG A 97 -10.10 3.33 -0.76
C ARG A 97 -8.62 3.46 -0.42
N ILE A 98 -8.08 2.50 0.33
CA ILE A 98 -6.69 2.50 0.76
C ILE A 98 -5.75 2.40 -0.44
N ASN A 99 -6.03 1.50 -1.39
CA ASN A 99 -5.25 1.37 -2.62
C ASN A 99 -5.22 2.68 -3.44
N ASN A 100 -6.33 3.43 -3.51
CA ASN A 100 -6.37 4.71 -4.19
C ASN A 100 -5.50 5.77 -3.50
N GLU A 101 -5.57 5.87 -2.16
CA GLU A 101 -4.75 6.82 -1.38
C GLU A 101 -3.25 6.47 -1.45
N ILE A 102 -2.94 5.18 -1.48
CA ILE A 102 -1.57 4.68 -1.70
C ILE A 102 -1.09 5.02 -3.10
N GLN A 103 -1.92 4.82 -4.13
CA GLN A 103 -1.56 5.12 -5.51
C GLN A 103 -1.22 6.60 -5.69
N GLU A 104 -2.00 7.51 -5.10
CA GLU A 104 -1.71 8.95 -5.14
C GLU A 104 -0.35 9.25 -4.49
N SER A 105 -0.13 8.76 -3.27
CA SER A 105 1.13 8.96 -2.54
C SER A 105 2.34 8.37 -3.28
N ARG A 106 2.15 7.23 -3.95
CA ARG A 106 3.18 6.60 -4.78
C ARG A 106 3.56 7.46 -5.96
N ILE A 107 2.59 8.06 -6.66
CA ILE A 107 2.85 8.93 -7.81
C ILE A 107 3.68 10.13 -7.37
N GLU A 108 3.28 10.81 -6.29
CA GLU A 108 3.99 11.98 -5.72
C GLU A 108 5.45 11.64 -5.36
N MET A 109 5.66 10.55 -4.60
CA MET A 109 7.01 10.14 -4.20
C MET A 109 7.84 9.67 -5.40
N HIS A 110 7.23 8.98 -6.36
CA HIS A 110 7.92 8.46 -7.54
C HIS A 110 8.43 9.58 -8.45
N GLU A 111 7.65 10.65 -8.64
CA GLU A 111 8.10 11.85 -9.36
C GLU A 111 9.33 12.47 -8.69
N THR A 112 9.30 12.57 -7.36
CA THR A 112 10.43 13.05 -6.56
C THR A 112 11.66 12.14 -6.70
N VAL A 113 11.49 10.82 -6.64
CA VAL A 113 12.59 9.85 -6.80
C VAL A 113 13.18 9.90 -8.21
N ARG A 114 12.35 10.07 -9.25
CA ARG A 114 12.82 10.25 -10.63
C ARG A 114 13.65 11.52 -10.79
N ALA A 115 13.21 12.61 -10.18
CA ALA A 115 13.96 13.87 -10.15
C ALA A 115 15.31 13.69 -9.44
N MET A 116 15.33 13.07 -8.25
CA MET A 116 16.56 12.73 -7.53
C MET A 116 17.50 11.88 -8.39
N ARG A 117 16.98 10.85 -9.06
CA ARG A 117 17.76 9.98 -9.93
C ARG A 117 18.41 10.76 -11.07
N GLY A 118 17.66 11.64 -11.73
CA GLY A 118 18.17 12.48 -12.82
C GLY A 118 19.26 13.44 -12.36
N LEU A 119 19.07 14.11 -11.22
CA LEU A 119 20.10 14.96 -10.62
C LEU A 119 21.36 14.15 -10.25
N ASN A 120 21.17 12.98 -9.63
CA ASN A 120 22.26 12.15 -9.14
C ASN A 120 23.11 11.50 -10.24
N GLU A 121 22.60 11.37 -11.48
CA GLU A 121 23.40 10.90 -12.62
C GLU A 121 24.60 11.82 -12.89
N GLU A 122 24.42 13.12 -12.65
CA GLU A 122 25.45 14.15 -12.87
C GLU A 122 26.35 14.38 -11.66
N ILE A 123 25.76 14.57 -10.48
CA ILE A 123 26.53 14.91 -9.27
C ILE A 123 27.12 13.68 -8.56
N GLN A 124 26.54 12.49 -8.77
CA GLN A 124 27.05 11.20 -8.28
C GLN A 124 27.32 11.14 -6.76
N VAL A 125 26.52 11.86 -5.97
CA VAL A 125 26.70 11.97 -4.51
C VAL A 125 25.97 10.89 -3.72
N TYR A 126 25.00 10.22 -4.34
CA TYR A 126 24.23 9.14 -3.75
C TYR A 126 24.32 7.83 -4.56
N ASN A 127 23.99 6.71 -3.92
CA ASN A 127 24.02 5.41 -4.56
C ASN A 127 22.88 5.25 -5.59
N GLN A 128 23.22 5.27 -6.88
CA GLN A 128 22.26 5.13 -7.98
C GLN A 128 21.46 3.81 -7.95
N GLY A 129 22.06 2.74 -7.43
CA GLY A 129 21.39 1.44 -7.28
C GLY A 129 20.26 1.49 -6.25
N ARG A 130 20.48 2.16 -5.11
CA ARG A 130 19.44 2.35 -4.07
C ARG A 130 18.27 3.19 -4.60
N LEU A 131 18.56 4.29 -5.31
CA LEU A 131 17.52 5.12 -5.95
C LEU A 131 16.71 4.35 -6.98
N ARG A 132 17.35 3.54 -7.82
CA ARG A 132 16.65 2.68 -8.79
C ARG A 132 15.79 1.63 -8.09
N GLY A 133 16.28 1.03 -7.01
CA GLY A 133 15.50 0.07 -6.21
C GLY A 133 14.23 0.71 -5.66
N LEU A 134 14.35 1.91 -5.09
CA LEU A 134 13.19 2.67 -4.60
C LEU A 134 12.24 3.06 -5.74
N GLU A 135 12.75 3.51 -6.89
CA GLU A 135 11.93 3.81 -8.07
C GLU A 135 11.14 2.57 -8.54
N THR A 136 11.79 1.41 -8.66
CA THR A 136 11.13 0.15 -9.06
C THR A 136 10.08 -0.28 -8.04
N LEU A 137 10.34 -0.14 -6.74
CA LEU A 137 9.34 -0.40 -5.71
C LEU A 137 8.12 0.52 -5.88
N LEU A 138 8.34 1.81 -6.13
CA LEU A 138 7.26 2.78 -6.30
C LEU A 138 6.49 2.58 -7.61
N ASP A 139 7.10 2.03 -8.65
CA ASP A 139 6.46 1.73 -9.95
C ASP A 139 5.63 0.43 -9.90
N ASP A 140 6.20 -0.64 -9.34
CA ASP A 140 5.58 -1.97 -9.32
C ASP A 140 4.80 -2.29 -8.03
N TRP A 141 5.01 -1.52 -6.96
CA TRP A 141 4.48 -1.80 -5.61
C TRP A 141 4.76 -3.22 -5.11
N SER A 142 5.95 -3.72 -5.37
CA SER A 142 6.37 -5.11 -5.11
C SER A 142 6.72 -5.40 -3.65
N TRP A 143 6.01 -4.82 -2.68
CA TRP A 143 6.29 -4.98 -1.24
C TRP A 143 6.07 -6.40 -0.72
N LYS A 144 5.13 -7.16 -1.31
CA LYS A 144 4.75 -8.50 -0.83
C LYS A 144 5.93 -9.45 -0.71
N GLN A 145 6.89 -9.40 -1.63
CA GLN A 145 8.06 -10.28 -1.62
C GLN A 145 9.02 -10.02 -0.44
N HIS A 146 8.91 -8.86 0.20
CA HIS A 146 9.69 -8.48 1.36
C HIS A 146 8.98 -8.86 2.66
N VAL A 147 7.64 -8.86 2.66
CA VAL A 147 6.83 -9.12 3.86
C VAL A 147 6.44 -10.59 4.01
N TYR A 148 6.03 -11.23 2.91
CA TYR A 148 5.63 -12.64 2.87
C TYR A 148 6.85 -13.54 2.60
N THR A 149 7.69 -13.69 3.62
CA THR A 149 8.87 -14.58 3.58
C THR A 149 8.55 -15.95 4.18
N GLU A 150 9.39 -16.97 3.89
CA GLU A 150 9.26 -18.30 4.52
C GLU A 150 9.40 -18.27 6.05
N GLU A 151 10.02 -17.21 6.58
CA GLU A 151 10.27 -17.02 8.01
C GLU A 151 9.05 -16.38 8.71
N ASN A 152 8.23 -15.62 7.99
CA ASN A 152 7.09 -14.86 8.54
C ASN A 152 5.78 -15.65 8.47
N ASN A 153 5.51 -16.43 9.52
CA ASN A 153 4.39 -17.37 9.59
C ASN A 153 3.17 -16.81 10.33
N SER A 154 3.32 -15.65 10.98
CA SER A 154 2.25 -14.97 11.69
C SER A 154 2.02 -13.55 11.18
N TYR A 155 0.81 -13.04 11.41
CA TYR A 155 0.48 -11.63 11.14
C TYR A 155 1.42 -10.66 11.87
N GLU A 156 1.79 -10.94 13.12
CA GLU A 156 2.67 -10.07 13.92
C GLU A 156 4.08 -9.98 13.30
N GLU A 157 4.64 -11.10 12.83
CA GLU A 157 5.91 -11.11 12.12
C GLU A 157 5.84 -10.31 10.80
N ARG A 158 4.77 -10.52 10.01
CA ARG A 158 4.53 -9.77 8.77
C ARG A 158 4.34 -8.28 9.01
N TYR A 159 3.66 -7.91 10.10
CA TYR A 159 3.47 -6.51 10.50
C TYR A 159 4.81 -5.84 10.81
N ASN A 160 5.65 -6.48 11.62
CA ASN A 160 6.96 -5.95 11.97
C ASN A 160 7.86 -5.85 10.73
N GLU A 161 7.86 -6.86 9.86
CA GLU A 161 8.61 -6.82 8.60
C GLU A 161 8.13 -5.69 7.68
N ALA A 162 6.81 -5.49 7.59
CA ALA A 162 6.22 -4.39 6.82
C ALA A 162 6.64 -3.02 7.37
N GLU A 163 6.70 -2.86 8.69
CA GLU A 163 7.17 -1.64 9.35
C GLU A 163 8.67 -1.39 9.12
N GLU A 164 9.51 -2.41 9.31
CA GLU A 164 10.96 -2.34 9.08
C GLU A 164 11.27 -2.02 7.61
N PHE A 165 10.65 -2.75 6.68
CA PHE A 165 10.79 -2.52 5.23
C PHE A 165 10.44 -1.09 4.85
N ALA A 166 9.30 -0.57 5.32
CA ALA A 166 8.86 0.78 5.01
C ALA A 166 9.78 1.86 5.59
N THR A 167 10.27 1.64 6.81
CA THR A 167 11.23 2.52 7.48
C THR A 167 12.56 2.57 6.72
N ASP A 168 13.06 1.41 6.27
CA ASP A 168 14.27 1.32 5.47
C ASP A 168 14.14 2.05 4.14
N MET A 169 13.01 1.86 3.45
CA MET A 169 12.73 2.56 2.18
C MET A 169 12.59 4.07 2.39
N ARG A 170 11.97 4.49 3.50
CA ARG A 170 11.90 5.90 3.85
C ARG A 170 13.29 6.49 4.12
N SER A 171 14.13 5.79 4.87
CA SER A 171 15.52 6.21 5.10
C SER A 171 16.30 6.33 3.80
N VAL A 172 16.11 5.41 2.83
CA VAL A 172 16.71 5.54 1.49
C VAL A 172 16.28 6.85 0.83
N PHE A 173 14.99 7.16 0.86
CA PHE A 173 14.43 8.38 0.29
C PHE A 173 15.01 9.64 0.95
N ASP A 174 14.96 9.71 2.29
CA ASP A 174 15.41 10.88 3.05
C ASP A 174 16.93 11.09 2.91
N ASP A 175 17.73 10.02 2.97
CA ASP A 175 19.17 10.09 2.78
C ASP A 175 19.51 10.61 1.38
N ALA A 176 18.81 10.12 0.34
CA ALA A 176 19.02 10.55 -1.03
C ALA A 176 18.66 12.03 -1.20
N LYS A 177 17.50 12.42 -0.66
CA LYS A 177 17.02 13.80 -0.70
C LYS A 177 18.00 14.75 -0.02
N GLN A 178 18.50 14.39 1.16
CA GLN A 178 19.48 15.19 1.88
C GLN A 178 20.81 15.28 1.13
N ALA A 179 21.34 14.16 0.64
CA ALA A 179 22.62 14.13 -0.06
C ALA A 179 22.58 14.96 -1.36
N ILE A 180 21.53 14.79 -2.16
CA ILE A 180 21.37 15.47 -3.45
C ILE A 180 21.06 16.95 -3.25
N GLY A 181 20.09 17.29 -2.38
CA GLY A 181 19.74 18.67 -2.10
C GLY A 181 20.89 19.45 -1.43
N GLY A 182 21.66 18.79 -0.56
CA GLY A 182 22.77 19.40 0.16
C GLY A 182 23.90 19.93 -0.72
N GLU A 183 24.10 19.37 -1.92
CA GLU A 183 25.07 19.89 -2.89
C GLU A 183 24.71 21.30 -3.40
N PHE A 184 23.42 21.65 -3.36
CA PHE A 184 22.90 22.92 -3.86
C PHE A 184 22.69 23.97 -2.78
N THR A 185 22.93 23.64 -1.50
CA THR A 185 22.80 24.58 -0.39
C THR A 185 23.70 25.81 -0.58
N GLY A 186 23.11 27.00 -0.51
CA GLY A 186 23.80 28.28 -0.71
C GLY A 186 24.01 28.67 -2.18
N GLN A 187 23.53 27.88 -3.14
CA GLN A 187 23.54 28.21 -4.56
C GLN A 187 22.27 28.96 -4.98
N GLU A 188 22.31 29.73 -6.06
CA GLU A 188 21.14 30.46 -6.59
C GLU A 188 19.97 29.54 -6.98
N ILE A 189 20.27 28.27 -7.25
CA ILE A 189 19.29 27.24 -7.62
C ILE A 189 18.75 26.43 -6.43
N GLU A 190 19.22 26.68 -5.20
CA GLU A 190 18.80 25.94 -3.99
C GLU A 190 17.28 25.82 -3.88
N SER A 191 16.56 26.95 -3.99
CA SER A 191 15.10 26.98 -3.89
C SER A 191 14.39 26.15 -4.96
N LEU A 192 15.00 26.03 -6.14
CA LEU A 192 14.42 25.26 -7.26
C LEU A 192 14.57 23.76 -7.01
N VAL A 193 15.76 23.36 -6.55
CA VAL A 193 16.03 21.97 -6.18
C VAL A 193 15.18 21.59 -4.97
N ASP A 194 15.05 22.46 -3.98
CA ASP A 194 14.18 22.23 -2.84
C ASP A 194 12.72 22.04 -3.27
N ASN A 195 12.18 22.89 -4.14
CA ASN A 195 10.81 22.71 -4.63
C ASN A 195 10.65 21.40 -5.41
N LEU A 196 11.60 21.06 -6.28
CA LEU A 196 11.61 19.80 -7.02
C LEU A 196 11.60 18.57 -6.07
N LEU A 197 12.39 18.62 -5.00
CA LEU A 197 12.56 17.52 -4.06
C LEU A 197 11.44 17.46 -3.00
N ASN A 198 10.62 18.49 -2.85
CA ASN A 198 9.53 18.56 -1.86
C ASN A 198 8.13 18.48 -2.46
N GLU A 199 7.91 19.00 -3.67
CA GLU A 199 6.58 19.16 -4.27
C GLU A 199 6.36 18.28 -5.52
N GLY A 200 7.26 17.31 -5.79
CA GLY A 200 7.11 16.37 -6.91
C GLY A 200 7.40 16.97 -8.29
N GLY A 201 7.72 18.28 -8.36
CA GLY A 201 8.02 18.95 -9.62
C GLY A 201 8.17 20.46 -9.45
N VAL A 202 8.76 21.11 -10.45
CA VAL A 202 8.71 22.57 -10.60
C VAL A 202 8.10 22.86 -11.96
N SER A 203 6.97 23.57 -11.99
CA SER A 203 6.38 24.03 -13.25
C SER A 203 7.26 25.13 -13.85
N PHE A 204 7.57 25.04 -15.15
CA PHE A 204 8.39 26.06 -15.84
C PHE A 204 7.75 27.45 -15.78
N THR A 205 6.43 27.53 -15.62
CA THR A 205 5.66 28.79 -15.55
C THR A 205 5.81 29.52 -14.22
N GLU A 206 6.38 28.88 -13.20
CA GLU A 206 6.54 29.43 -11.85
C GLU A 206 7.97 29.93 -11.58
N LEU A 207 8.88 29.76 -12.54
CA LEU A 207 10.28 30.16 -12.43
C LEU A 207 10.47 31.67 -12.63
N SER A 208 11.28 32.31 -11.78
CA SER A 208 11.70 33.70 -12.00
C SER A 208 12.70 33.81 -13.17
N PRO A 209 12.84 34.99 -13.81
CA PRO A 209 13.86 35.20 -14.84
C PRO A 209 15.29 34.94 -14.35
N GLU A 210 15.61 35.26 -13.09
CA GLU A 210 16.92 34.95 -12.52
C GLU A 210 17.11 33.44 -12.33
N GLN A 211 16.06 32.73 -11.93
CA GLN A 211 16.05 31.27 -11.78
C GLN A 211 16.18 30.54 -13.13
N ILE A 212 15.52 31.03 -14.17
CA ILE A 212 15.65 30.51 -15.55
C ILE A 212 17.08 30.72 -16.06
N GLN A 213 17.67 31.89 -15.78
CA GLN A 213 19.03 32.20 -16.19
C GLN A 213 20.05 31.34 -15.42
N ALA A 214 19.92 31.21 -14.11
CA ALA A 214 20.76 30.33 -13.29
C ALA A 214 20.64 28.85 -13.70
N LEU A 215 19.42 28.41 -14.08
CA LEU A 215 19.19 27.09 -14.66
C LEU A 215 19.90 26.90 -15.99
N ALA A 216 19.78 27.87 -16.90
CA ALA A 216 20.43 27.86 -18.20
C ALA A 216 21.95 27.94 -18.12
N ASP A 217 22.47 28.61 -17.09
CA ASP A 217 23.90 28.74 -16.81
C ASP A 217 24.45 27.53 -16.02
N SER A 218 23.58 26.71 -15.41
CA SER A 218 23.94 25.41 -14.82
C SER A 218 23.85 24.29 -15.86
N GLU A 219 24.72 23.28 -15.80
CA GLU A 219 24.63 22.08 -16.66
C GLU A 219 23.43 21.16 -16.31
N ILE A 220 22.56 21.59 -15.39
CA ILE A 220 21.50 20.77 -14.78
C ILE A 220 20.14 20.99 -15.47
N SER A 221 20.03 22.04 -16.29
CA SER A 221 18.81 22.44 -17.01
C SER A 221 18.19 21.33 -17.89
N SER A 222 19.00 20.45 -18.46
CA SER A 222 18.55 19.33 -19.29
C SER A 222 17.93 18.15 -18.53
N TYR A 223 18.08 18.13 -17.20
CA TYR A 223 17.71 16.98 -16.35
C TYR A 223 16.51 17.24 -15.46
N LEU A 224 16.14 18.51 -15.30
CA LEU A 224 14.84 18.89 -14.79
C LEU A 224 13.81 18.58 -15.88
N HIS A 225 12.93 17.61 -15.63
CA HIS A 225 11.69 17.47 -16.39
C HIS A 225 10.81 18.68 -16.07
N LEU A 226 11.08 19.78 -16.77
CA LEU A 226 10.29 20.99 -16.73
C LEU A 226 8.98 20.68 -17.45
N SER A 227 7.96 20.37 -16.65
CA SER A 227 6.59 20.29 -17.12
C SER A 227 6.13 21.69 -17.52
N LEU A 228 5.67 21.84 -18.77
CA LEU A 228 4.83 22.97 -19.17
C LEU A 228 3.43 22.62 -18.68
N GLY A 229 2.98 23.26 -17.60
CA GLY A 229 1.61 23.10 -17.10
C GLY A 229 0.54 23.30 -18.17
#